data_AF-A0A6P3FDI4-F1
#
_entry.id   AF-A0A6P3FDI4-F1
#
_cell.length_a   1.000
_cell.length_b   1.000
_cell.length_c   1.000
_cell.angle_alpha   90.00
_cell.angle_beta   90.00
_cell.angle_gamma   90.00
#
_symmetry.space_group_name_H-M   'P 1'
#
loop_
_entity.id
_entity.type
_entity.pdbx_description
1 polymer ?
#
loop_
_entity_poly.entity_id
_entity_poly.type
_entity_poly.pdbx_seq_one_letter_code
_entity_poly.pdbx_strand_id
1 'polypeptide(L)'
;MSRQTKDDFLRHYTVSDPRTHPKGYTEYKVTAQFISKKNPEDIKEVVVWKRYSDFRKLHGDLAYTHRNLFRRLEEFPAFPRAQVFGRFEASVIEERRKAAEDLLRFTVHIPALNNSPQLKEFFRGGEVTWPSEVSRDLHILPPPLIPTPPPDDPRLPQPLPAERRGLEELEVPADPPPSSPAQEALDLLFSCGGAEEVSGTPSRGPLSEAELALFDPFSKEGDPSPARREGVKKKAAEYLKRAEEILHLHVSQLPP
;
A
#
# COMPACT_ATOMS: atom_id res chain seq x y z
N MET A 1 -38.70 -7.64 10.97
CA MET A 1 -37.26 -8.02 11.06
C MET A 1 -36.59 -7.11 12.08
N SER A 2 -36.41 -7.61 13.31
CA SER A 2 -35.86 -6.84 14.43
C SER A 2 -34.38 -6.52 14.15
N ARG A 3 -34.02 -5.24 14.06
CA ARG A 3 -32.62 -4.81 14.03
C ARG A 3 -32.07 -4.97 15.44
N GLN A 4 -31.47 -6.11 15.76
CA GLN A 4 -30.73 -6.28 16.99
C GLN A 4 -29.70 -5.15 17.09
N THR A 5 -29.82 -4.32 18.13
CA THR A 5 -28.84 -3.30 18.53
C THR A 5 -27.56 -4.00 18.94
N LYS A 6 -26.76 -4.40 17.96
CA LYS A 6 -25.52 -5.16 18.12
C LYS A 6 -24.37 -4.20 18.38
N ASP A 7 -24.40 -3.59 19.56
CA ASP A 7 -23.28 -2.82 20.11
C ASP A 7 -22.59 -3.64 21.21
N ASP A 8 -22.29 -4.90 20.88
CA ASP A 8 -21.59 -5.85 21.76
C ASP A 8 -20.06 -5.71 21.65
N PHE A 9 -19.54 -4.95 20.66
CA PHE A 9 -18.10 -4.83 20.39
C PHE A 9 -17.67 -3.37 20.30
N LEU A 10 -16.65 -3.00 21.07
CA LEU A 10 -15.94 -1.74 20.91
C LEU A 10 -14.94 -1.87 19.77
N ARG A 11 -14.90 -0.87 18.87
CA ARG A 11 -13.92 -0.82 17.79
C ARG A 11 -12.80 0.13 18.12
N HIS A 12 -11.56 -0.34 18.03
CA HIS A 12 -10.36 0.45 18.15
C HIS A 12 -9.60 0.40 16.83
N TYR A 13 -9.10 1.55 16.38
CA TYR A 13 -8.28 1.64 15.18
C TYR A 13 -6.91 2.23 15.51
N THR A 14 -5.88 1.62 14.95
CA THR A 14 -4.48 2.06 15.05
C THR A 14 -3.88 2.12 13.66
N VAL A 15 -3.08 3.15 13.40
CA VAL A 15 -2.30 3.28 12.16
C VAL A 15 -0.83 3.40 12.56
N SER A 16 -0.01 2.42 12.18
CA SER A 16 1.39 2.28 12.61
C SER A 16 2.31 1.83 11.48
N ASP A 17 3.58 1.61 11.83
CA ASP A 17 4.59 0.95 10.99
C ASP A 17 4.69 1.51 9.57
N PRO A 18 4.94 2.83 9.40
CA PRO A 18 5.11 3.40 8.07
C PRO A 18 6.32 2.75 7.38
N ARG A 19 6.11 2.17 6.20
CA ARG A 19 7.16 1.53 5.42
C ARG A 19 7.15 1.96 3.96
N THR A 20 8.32 1.98 3.35
CA THR A 20 8.47 2.24 1.92
C THR A 20 8.23 0.95 1.13
N HIS A 21 7.27 0.98 0.23
CA HIS A 21 6.98 -0.11 -0.69
C HIS A 21 7.95 -0.06 -1.89
N PRO A 22 8.41 -1.20 -2.45
CA PRO A 22 9.35 -1.24 -3.59
C PRO A 22 8.84 -0.50 -4.85
N LYS A 23 7.52 -0.32 -4.96
CA LYS A 23 6.88 0.47 -6.03
C LYS A 23 6.93 2.00 -5.80
N GLY A 24 7.69 2.49 -4.82
CA GLY A 24 7.95 3.92 -4.62
C GLY A 24 6.81 4.70 -3.94
N TYR A 25 6.11 4.09 -2.98
CA TYR A 25 5.11 4.76 -2.15
C TYR A 25 5.19 4.28 -0.69
N THR A 26 4.59 5.04 0.22
CA THR A 26 4.52 4.67 1.64
C THR A 26 3.23 3.90 1.93
N GLU A 27 3.36 2.77 2.60
CA GLU A 27 2.26 2.02 3.19
C GLU A 27 2.28 2.15 4.71
N TYR A 28 1.10 2.04 5.29
CA TYR A 28 0.86 2.08 6.72
C TYR A 28 0.15 0.80 7.11
N LYS A 29 0.53 0.23 8.26
CA LYS A 29 -0.21 -0.86 8.87
C LYS A 29 -1.45 -0.27 9.53
N VAL A 30 -2.62 -0.77 9.16
CA VAL A 30 -3.90 -0.38 9.76
C VAL A 30 -4.45 -1.57 10.48
N THR A 31 -4.67 -1.39 11.76
CA THR A 31 -5.20 -2.41 12.65
C THR A 31 -6.59 -2.00 13.12
N ALA A 32 -7.57 -2.86 12.90
CA ALA A 32 -8.92 -2.74 13.44
C ALA A 32 -9.15 -3.83 14.48
N GLN A 33 -9.31 -3.44 15.73
CA GLN A 33 -9.61 -4.34 16.83
C GLN A 33 -11.10 -4.24 17.19
N PHE A 34 -11.76 -5.39 17.32
CA PHE A 34 -13.13 -5.54 17.78
C PHE A 34 -13.10 -6.23 19.13
N ILE A 35 -13.29 -5.46 20.20
CA ILE A 35 -13.16 -5.91 21.58
C ILE A 35 -14.58 -6.18 22.11
N SER A 36 -14.87 -7.41 22.51
CA SER A 36 -16.18 -7.75 23.08
C SER A 36 -16.38 -7.04 24.42
N LYS A 37 -17.54 -6.39 24.61
CA LYS A 37 -17.90 -5.76 25.89
C LYS A 37 -18.17 -6.79 26.98
N LYS A 38 -18.53 -8.03 26.60
CA LYS A 38 -18.83 -9.11 27.55
C LYS A 38 -17.54 -9.79 28.05
N ASN A 39 -16.59 -9.98 27.15
CA ASN A 39 -15.30 -10.60 27.41
C ASN A 39 -14.20 -9.72 26.80
N PRO A 40 -13.57 -8.82 27.56
CA PRO A 40 -12.56 -7.91 27.01
C PRO A 40 -11.32 -8.63 26.48
N GLU A 41 -11.12 -9.91 26.85
CA GLU A 41 -10.06 -10.77 26.29
C GLU A 41 -10.39 -11.30 24.88
N ASP A 42 -11.67 -11.28 24.48
CA ASP A 42 -12.12 -11.65 23.14
C ASP A 42 -11.94 -10.46 22.20
N ILE A 43 -10.70 -10.31 21.73
CA ILE A 43 -10.29 -9.30 20.77
C ILE A 43 -10.15 -9.98 19.41
N LYS A 44 -10.95 -9.54 18.45
CA LYS A 44 -10.72 -9.84 17.04
C LYS A 44 -9.90 -8.73 16.42
N GLU A 45 -8.79 -9.05 15.80
CA GLU A 45 -7.94 -8.09 15.12
C GLU A 45 -7.97 -8.31 13.61
N VAL A 46 -8.03 -7.22 12.84
CA VAL A 46 -7.94 -7.23 11.38
C VAL A 46 -6.84 -6.28 10.97
N VAL A 47 -5.85 -6.77 10.22
CA VAL A 47 -4.71 -5.98 9.77
C VAL A 47 -4.73 -5.84 8.25
N VAL A 48 -4.56 -4.61 7.76
CA VAL A 48 -4.37 -4.29 6.35
C VAL A 48 -3.21 -3.34 6.16
N TRP A 49 -2.52 -3.45 5.02
CA TRP A 49 -1.53 -2.46 4.58
C TRP A 49 -2.16 -1.53 3.55
N LYS A 50 -2.08 -0.22 3.79
CA LYS A 50 -2.75 0.79 2.94
C LYS A 50 -1.82 1.95 2.68
N ARG A 51 -1.95 2.54 1.49
CA ARG A 51 -1.18 3.75 1.11
C ARG A 51 -2.02 5.01 1.31
N TYR A 52 -1.35 6.17 1.31
CA TYR A 52 -2.00 7.48 1.48
C TYR A 52 -3.23 7.70 0.58
N SER A 53 -3.17 7.28 -0.69
CA SER A 53 -4.29 7.48 -1.61
C SER A 53 -5.55 6.70 -1.20
N ASP A 54 -5.39 5.57 -0.52
CA ASP A 54 -6.52 4.74 -0.11
C ASP A 54 -7.28 5.44 1.02
N PHE A 55 -6.54 5.99 1.99
CA PHE A 55 -7.12 6.85 3.02
C PHE A 55 -7.73 8.11 2.42
N ARG A 56 -7.10 8.70 1.40
CA ARG A 56 -7.64 9.90 0.75
C ARG A 56 -8.99 9.63 0.09
N LYS A 57 -9.13 8.48 -0.57
CA LYS A 57 -10.40 8.00 -1.12
C LYS A 57 -11.43 7.76 -0.03
N LEU A 58 -11.07 6.98 1.00
CA LEU A 58 -11.96 6.70 2.13
C LEU A 58 -12.44 7.98 2.81
N HIS A 59 -11.55 8.95 3.03
CA HIS A 59 -11.87 10.26 3.60
C HIS A 59 -12.95 10.97 2.78
N GLY A 60 -12.81 11.03 1.46
CA GLY A 60 -13.80 11.66 0.59
C GLY A 60 -15.17 10.98 0.66
N ASP A 61 -15.19 9.65 0.63
CA ASP A 61 -16.40 8.85 0.71
C ASP A 61 -17.14 9.03 2.05
N LEU A 62 -16.39 9.00 3.16
CA LEU A 62 -16.92 9.21 4.51
C LEU A 62 -17.37 10.66 4.72
N ALA A 63 -16.61 11.65 4.22
CA ALA A 63 -16.97 13.06 4.31
C ALA A 63 -18.28 13.35 3.56
N TYR A 64 -18.47 12.74 2.39
CA TYR A 64 -19.74 12.83 1.65
C TYR A 64 -20.90 12.28 2.49
N THR A 65 -20.75 11.07 3.02
CA THR A 65 -21.77 10.44 3.87
C THR A 65 -22.06 11.29 5.12
N HIS A 66 -21.03 11.78 5.80
CA HIS A 66 -21.14 12.62 6.98
C HIS A 66 -21.90 13.91 6.69
N ARG A 67 -21.53 14.62 5.61
CA ARG A 67 -22.20 15.85 5.19
C ARG A 67 -23.69 15.64 4.94
N ASN A 68 -24.06 14.49 4.37
CA ASN A 68 -25.47 14.15 4.10
C ASN A 68 -26.24 13.83 5.39
N LEU A 69 -25.56 13.26 6.41
CA LEU A 69 -26.18 12.92 7.70
C LEU A 69 -26.37 14.15 8.60
N PHE A 70 -25.33 14.95 8.78
CA PHE A 70 -25.29 16.03 9.78
C PHE A 70 -25.65 17.40 9.24
N ARG A 71 -25.98 17.51 7.94
CA ARG A 71 -26.35 18.77 7.27
C ARG A 71 -25.39 19.95 7.58
N ARG A 72 -24.11 19.65 7.81
CA ARG A 72 -23.01 20.60 8.12
C ARG A 72 -23.03 21.22 9.53
N LEU A 73 -23.74 20.62 10.51
CA LEU A 73 -23.66 21.06 11.91
C LEU A 73 -22.38 20.59 12.61
N GLU A 74 -21.89 19.41 12.27
CA GLU A 74 -20.66 18.84 12.82
C GLU A 74 -19.54 18.90 11.76
N GLU A 75 -18.34 19.25 12.20
CA GLU A 75 -17.17 19.33 11.34
C GLU A 75 -16.51 17.96 11.19
N PHE A 76 -16.22 17.58 9.95
CA PHE A 76 -15.55 16.32 9.66
C PHE A 76 -14.02 16.50 9.77
N PRO A 77 -13.25 15.53 10.28
CA PRO A 77 -11.80 15.66 10.41
C PRO A 77 -11.15 16.06 9.09
N ALA A 78 -10.30 17.10 9.13
CA ALA A 78 -9.50 17.49 7.99
C ALA A 78 -8.49 16.39 7.63
N PHE A 79 -8.09 16.32 6.36
CA PHE A 79 -7.11 15.35 5.89
C PHE A 79 -6.01 16.05 5.11
N PRO A 80 -4.72 15.68 5.32
CA PRO A 80 -3.60 16.25 4.61
C PRO A 80 -3.81 16.23 3.10
N ARG A 81 -3.33 17.28 2.43
CA ARG A 81 -3.41 17.38 0.97
C ARG A 81 -2.31 16.54 0.32
N ALA A 82 -2.55 16.15 -0.93
CA ALA A 82 -1.52 15.46 -1.69
C ALA A 82 -0.36 16.43 -1.94
N GLN A 83 0.85 15.98 -1.61
CA GLN A 83 2.09 16.73 -1.85
C GLN A 83 2.96 15.91 -2.80
N VAL A 84 3.54 16.58 -3.80
CA VAL A 84 4.44 15.97 -4.78
C VAL A 84 5.87 15.96 -4.26
N PHE A 85 6.29 17.06 -3.63
CA PHE A 85 7.60 17.22 -3.00
C PHE A 85 7.54 16.85 -1.52
N GLY A 86 8.63 16.29 -0.99
CA GLY A 86 8.74 15.95 0.43
C GLY A 86 7.79 14.83 0.89
N ARG A 87 7.16 14.09 -0.03
CA ARG A 87 6.16 13.05 0.31
C ARG A 87 6.72 11.87 1.11
N PHE A 88 8.05 11.77 1.21
CA PHE A 88 8.77 10.78 1.99
C PHE A 88 9.43 11.37 3.26
N GLU A 89 9.27 12.67 3.51
CA GLU A 89 9.75 13.30 4.74
C GLU A 89 9.04 12.68 5.94
N ALA A 90 9.78 12.39 7.00
CA ALA A 90 9.24 11.76 8.20
C ALA A 90 8.09 12.57 8.82
N SER A 91 8.18 13.91 8.77
CA SER A 91 7.12 14.82 9.23
C SER A 91 5.81 14.65 8.44
N VAL A 92 5.90 14.56 7.11
CA VAL A 92 4.75 14.35 6.22
C VAL A 92 4.16 12.95 6.40
N ILE A 93 5.01 11.95 6.58
CA ILE A 93 4.58 10.57 6.83
C ILE A 93 3.81 10.50 8.15
N GLU A 94 4.32 11.10 9.22
CA GLU A 94 3.67 11.11 10.53
C GLU A 94 2.38 11.95 10.53
N GLU A 95 2.36 13.10 9.87
CA GLU A 95 1.15 13.90 9.69
C GLU A 95 0.03 13.08 9.03
N ARG A 96 0.36 12.37 7.95
CA ARG A 96 -0.59 11.50 7.24
C ARG A 96 -1.03 10.31 8.07
N ARG A 97 -0.11 9.69 8.82
CA ARG A 97 -0.41 8.58 9.73
C ARG A 97 -1.40 9.02 10.81
N LYS A 98 -1.13 10.13 11.48
CA LYS A 98 -1.98 10.69 12.52
C LYS A 98 -3.36 11.06 11.99
N ALA A 99 -3.43 11.77 10.85
CA ALA A 99 -4.70 12.13 10.25
C ALA A 99 -5.52 10.91 9.81
N ALA A 100 -4.88 9.85 9.31
CA ALA A 100 -5.52 8.58 8.99
C ALA A 100 -6.11 7.91 10.23
N GLU A 101 -5.36 7.93 11.33
CA GLU A 101 -5.81 7.37 12.60
C GLU A 101 -6.98 8.14 13.20
N ASP A 102 -6.89 9.47 13.22
CA ASP A 102 -7.95 10.36 13.71
C ASP A 102 -9.23 10.22 12.88
N LEU A 103 -9.11 10.09 11.54
CA LEU A 103 -10.23 9.79 10.66
C LEU A 103 -10.94 8.49 11.05
N LEU A 104 -10.19 7.41 11.25
CA LEU A 104 -10.76 6.10 11.60
C LEU A 104 -11.41 6.13 12.98
N ARG A 105 -10.75 6.74 13.98
CA ARG A 105 -11.31 6.92 15.33
C ARG A 105 -12.60 7.73 15.31
N PHE A 106 -12.67 8.79 14.52
CA PHE A 106 -13.89 9.59 14.36
C PHE A 106 -15.09 8.73 13.91
N THR A 107 -14.87 7.75 13.02
CA THR A 107 -15.96 6.88 12.57
C THR A 107 -16.58 6.05 13.69
N VAL A 108 -15.84 5.74 14.77
CA VAL A 108 -16.32 4.91 15.89
C VAL A 108 -17.53 5.54 16.56
N HIS A 109 -17.53 6.87 16.69
CA HIS A 109 -18.57 7.63 17.35
C HIS A 109 -19.83 7.84 16.49
N ILE A 110 -19.77 7.51 15.20
CA ILE A 110 -20.86 7.72 14.25
C ILE A 110 -21.30 6.38 13.64
N PRO A 111 -22.38 5.76 14.15
CA PRO A 111 -22.79 4.41 13.75
C PRO A 111 -22.99 4.22 12.23
N ALA A 112 -23.45 5.26 11.54
CA ALA A 112 -23.66 5.23 10.09
C ALA A 112 -22.35 5.18 9.29
N LEU A 113 -21.29 5.84 9.77
CA LEU A 113 -19.95 5.77 9.18
C LEU A 113 -19.24 4.48 9.58
N ASN A 114 -19.33 4.10 10.86
CA ASN A 114 -18.71 2.89 11.39
C ASN A 114 -19.22 1.62 10.67
N ASN A 115 -20.49 1.60 10.27
CA ASN A 115 -21.07 0.45 9.57
C ASN A 115 -21.18 0.63 8.05
N SER A 116 -20.56 1.69 7.51
CA SER A 116 -20.61 2.03 6.09
C SER A 116 -19.97 0.96 5.22
N PRO A 117 -20.47 0.74 3.99
CA PRO A 117 -19.84 -0.17 3.04
C PRO A 117 -18.43 0.28 2.65
N GLN A 118 -18.15 1.59 2.63
CA GLN A 118 -16.84 2.12 2.26
C GLN A 118 -15.76 1.80 3.30
N LEU A 119 -16.10 1.87 4.60
CA LEU A 119 -15.18 1.42 5.65
C LEU A 119 -14.98 -0.10 5.61
N LYS A 120 -16.04 -0.88 5.35
CA LYS A 120 -15.91 -2.35 5.19
C LYS A 120 -15.03 -2.72 3.99
N GLU A 121 -15.19 -2.02 2.88
CA GLU A 121 -14.36 -2.20 1.68
C GLU A 121 -12.90 -1.87 1.95
N PHE A 122 -12.65 -0.81 2.73
CA PHE A 122 -11.29 -0.44 3.11
C PHE A 122 -10.56 -1.57 3.83
N PHE A 123 -11.22 -2.30 4.72
CA PHE A 123 -10.67 -3.47 5.41
C PHE A 123 -10.84 -4.80 4.66
N ARG A 124 -11.34 -4.79 3.42
CA ARG A 124 -11.48 -6.01 2.62
C ARG A 124 -10.13 -6.65 2.36
N GLY A 125 -10.06 -7.97 2.53
CA GLY A 125 -8.84 -8.75 2.32
C GLY A 125 -7.80 -8.62 3.43
N GLY A 126 -8.18 -8.02 4.57
CA GLY A 126 -7.30 -7.98 5.75
C GLY A 126 -7.11 -9.33 6.40
N GLU A 127 -5.93 -9.52 6.96
CA GLU A 127 -5.57 -10.69 7.75
C GLU A 127 -6.26 -10.61 9.10
N VAL A 128 -6.99 -11.67 9.47
CA VAL A 128 -7.74 -11.73 10.72
C VAL A 128 -6.92 -12.53 11.73
N THR A 129 -6.60 -11.90 12.85
CA THR A 129 -5.86 -12.48 13.97
C THR A 129 -6.69 -12.45 15.24
N TRP A 130 -6.47 -13.42 16.13
CA TRP A 130 -7.06 -13.46 17.47
C TRP A 130 -5.93 -13.39 18.50
N PRO A 131 -5.59 -12.21 19.05
CA PRO A 131 -4.46 -12.06 19.97
C PRO A 131 -4.50 -12.99 21.20
N SER A 132 -5.70 -13.37 21.65
CA SER A 132 -5.88 -14.35 22.75
C SER A 132 -5.40 -15.76 22.37
N GLU A 133 -5.56 -16.19 21.12
CA GLU A 133 -5.11 -17.52 20.67
C GLU A 133 -3.58 -17.59 20.53
N VAL A 134 -2.95 -16.51 20.03
CA VAL A 134 -1.49 -16.42 19.91
C VAL A 134 -0.81 -16.50 21.28
N SER A 135 -1.45 -15.94 22.32
CA SER A 135 -0.96 -16.04 23.70
C SER A 135 -1.02 -17.47 24.22
N ARG A 136 -2.05 -18.25 23.85
CA ARG A 136 -2.18 -19.67 24.25
C ARG A 136 -1.14 -20.57 23.58
N ASP A 137 -0.79 -20.30 22.33
CA ASP A 137 0.25 -21.07 21.62
C ASP A 137 1.65 -20.85 22.22
N LEU A 138 1.96 -19.65 22.73
CA LEU A 138 3.23 -19.40 23.43
C LEU A 138 3.31 -20.08 24.80
N HIS A 139 2.19 -20.56 25.36
CA HIS A 139 2.16 -21.34 26.60
C HIS A 139 2.35 -22.86 26.38
N ILE A 140 2.54 -23.32 25.14
CA ILE A 140 2.99 -24.68 24.88
C ILE A 140 4.49 -24.72 25.16
N LEU A 141 4.86 -25.03 26.41
CA LEU A 141 6.24 -25.35 26.76
C LEU A 141 6.73 -26.47 25.84
N PRO A 142 7.97 -26.40 25.31
CA PRO A 142 8.55 -27.53 24.60
C PRO A 142 8.45 -28.78 25.50
N PRO A 143 8.13 -29.97 24.95
CA PRO A 143 8.07 -31.20 25.73
C PRO A 143 9.36 -31.31 26.58
N PRO A 144 9.26 -31.59 27.89
CA PRO A 144 10.45 -31.69 28.73
C PRO A 144 11.38 -32.72 28.11
N LEU A 145 12.64 -32.34 27.88
CA LEU A 145 13.67 -33.24 27.39
C LEU A 145 13.84 -34.37 28.40
N ILE A 146 13.26 -35.53 28.10
CA ILE A 146 13.51 -36.77 28.85
C ILE A 146 14.99 -37.10 28.62
N PRO A 147 15.81 -37.26 29.68
CA PRO A 147 17.19 -37.71 29.52
C PRO A 147 17.19 -39.11 28.86
N THR A 148 17.72 -39.21 27.66
CA THR A 148 18.04 -40.51 27.07
C THR A 148 19.16 -41.15 27.90
N PRO A 149 19.00 -42.39 28.40
CA PRO A 149 20.06 -43.06 29.14
C PRO A 149 21.24 -43.35 28.20
N PRO A 150 22.49 -43.27 28.69
CA PRO A 150 23.66 -43.54 27.89
C PRO A 150 23.72 -45.04 27.51
N PRO A 151 24.31 -45.38 26.35
CA PRO A 151 24.54 -46.77 26.00
C PRO A 151 25.68 -47.32 26.87
N ASP A 152 25.37 -48.34 27.68
CA ASP A 152 26.36 -49.14 28.38
C ASP A 152 27.05 -50.10 27.41
N ASP A 153 28.37 -50.02 27.31
CA ASP A 153 29.21 -51.03 26.67
C ASP A 153 30.47 -51.20 27.52
N PRO A 154 30.86 -52.44 27.89
CA PRO A 154 32.17 -52.88 27.40
C PRO A 154 32.38 -54.41 27.22
N ARG A 155 32.86 -54.79 26.01
CA ARG A 155 34.10 -55.57 25.68
C ARG A 155 34.23 -57.06 26.14
N LEU A 156 34.84 -58.06 25.46
CA LEU A 156 35.59 -58.38 24.20
C LEU A 156 35.97 -59.92 24.31
N PRO A 157 36.49 -60.75 23.33
CA PRO A 157 37.64 -60.46 22.45
C PRO A 157 37.80 -61.19 21.05
N GLN A 158 38.51 -60.50 20.11
CA GLN A 158 39.64 -60.91 19.21
C GLN A 158 39.53 -62.13 18.22
N PRO A 159 40.47 -62.40 17.26
CA PRO A 159 41.51 -61.60 16.53
C PRO A 159 41.64 -61.87 14.98
N LEU A 160 41.93 -60.86 14.12
CA LEU A 160 43.20 -60.50 13.40
C LEU A 160 43.49 -61.25 12.04
N PRO A 161 44.56 -60.92 11.25
CA PRO A 161 44.44 -60.06 10.04
C PRO A 161 45.26 -60.57 8.83
N ALA A 162 45.26 -59.84 7.72
CA ALA A 162 46.40 -59.59 6.80
C ALA A 162 45.83 -58.99 5.50
N GLU A 163 46.48 -58.15 4.72
CA GLU A 163 47.60 -57.21 4.80
C GLU A 163 47.64 -56.63 3.37
N ARG A 164 48.24 -55.44 3.20
CA ARG A 164 48.80 -54.92 1.94
C ARG A 164 47.82 -54.27 0.95
N ARG A 165 48.13 -53.18 0.27
CA ARG A 165 49.30 -52.25 0.27
C ARG A 165 49.00 -51.26 -0.87
N GLY A 166 49.03 -49.96 -0.58
CA GLY A 166 49.46 -48.85 -1.46
C GLY A 166 48.70 -48.64 -2.80
N LEU A 167 48.82 -47.51 -3.49
CA LEU A 167 49.58 -46.27 -3.27
C LEU A 167 49.17 -45.34 -4.43
N GLU A 168 48.98 -44.04 -4.14
CA GLU A 168 49.04 -42.89 -5.07
C GLU A 168 48.05 -42.85 -6.26
N GLU A 169 47.59 -41.72 -6.77
CA GLU A 169 48.19 -40.38 -6.89
C GLU A 169 47.07 -39.34 -7.21
N LEU A 170 47.30 -38.08 -6.80
CA LEU A 170 47.03 -36.80 -7.51
C LEU A 170 45.67 -36.58 -8.26
N GLU A 171 45.02 -35.42 -8.27
CA GLU A 171 45.47 -34.03 -8.22
C GLU A 171 44.21 -33.12 -8.21
N VAL A 172 44.34 -31.88 -7.71
CA VAL A 172 43.34 -30.79 -7.81
C VAL A 172 43.75 -29.88 -8.99
N PRO A 173 42.82 -29.36 -9.82
CA PRO A 173 42.70 -27.89 -9.88
C PRO A 173 41.31 -27.30 -10.24
N ALA A 174 40.99 -26.19 -9.55
CA ALA A 174 40.39 -24.92 -9.99
C ALA A 174 38.99 -24.80 -10.67
N ASP A 175 38.26 -23.79 -10.19
CA ASP A 175 36.96 -23.20 -10.61
C ASP A 175 36.74 -23.00 -12.12
N PRO A 176 35.46 -23.07 -12.56
CA PRO A 176 34.84 -22.08 -13.44
C PRO A 176 33.69 -21.34 -12.71
N PRO A 177 33.36 -20.09 -13.09
CA PRO A 177 32.28 -19.35 -12.42
C PRO A 177 30.91 -19.98 -12.76
N PRO A 178 29.90 -19.87 -11.88
CA PRO A 178 28.54 -20.26 -12.24
C PRO A 178 27.98 -19.23 -13.24
N SER A 179 27.78 -19.65 -14.48
CA SER A 179 26.91 -18.96 -15.43
C SER A 179 25.50 -18.96 -14.87
N SER A 180 25.03 -17.75 -14.53
CA SER A 180 23.71 -17.48 -13.98
C SER A 180 22.61 -17.81 -15.01
N PRO A 181 21.51 -18.51 -14.62
CA PRO A 181 20.33 -18.71 -15.48
C PRO A 181 19.67 -17.40 -15.95
N ALA A 182 20.07 -16.26 -15.37
CA ALA A 182 19.54 -14.95 -15.71
C ALA A 182 20.10 -14.40 -17.04
N GLN A 183 21.21 -14.93 -17.56
CA GLN A 183 21.77 -14.43 -18.83
C GLN A 183 21.01 -14.97 -20.05
N GLU A 184 20.55 -16.23 -20.00
CA GLU A 184 19.76 -16.86 -21.09
C GLU A 184 18.38 -16.20 -21.26
N ALA A 185 17.79 -15.66 -20.18
CA ALA A 185 16.53 -14.93 -20.24
C ALA A 185 16.66 -13.52 -20.84
N LEU A 186 17.86 -12.91 -20.77
CA LEU A 186 18.10 -11.59 -21.34
C LEU A 186 18.39 -11.66 -22.85
N ASP A 187 19.05 -12.71 -23.33
CA ASP A 187 19.27 -12.91 -24.78
C ASP A 187 17.96 -13.20 -25.55
N LEU A 188 16.97 -13.81 -24.90
CA LEU A 188 15.64 -14.01 -25.47
C LEU A 188 14.81 -12.72 -25.60
N LEU A 189 15.16 -11.65 -24.87
CA LEU A 189 14.47 -10.36 -24.96
C LEU A 189 14.98 -9.47 -26.10
N PHE A 190 16.18 -9.72 -26.62
CA PHE A 190 16.78 -8.90 -27.68
C PHE A 190 16.79 -9.55 -29.07
N SER A 191 16.34 -10.80 -29.20
CA SER A 191 16.18 -11.46 -30.50
C SER A 191 14.80 -11.17 -31.12
N CYS A 192 14.49 -9.90 -31.38
CA CYS A 192 13.39 -9.53 -32.27
C CYS A 192 13.92 -9.40 -33.70
N GLY A 193 14.01 -10.54 -34.38
CA GLY A 193 14.28 -10.63 -35.81
C GLY A 193 13.21 -11.47 -36.50
N GLY A 194 12.35 -10.79 -37.27
CA GLY A 194 11.79 -11.29 -38.53
C GLY A 194 10.60 -12.26 -38.48
N ALA A 195 9.45 -11.73 -38.91
CA ALA A 195 8.38 -12.36 -39.70
C ALA A 195 7.98 -13.82 -39.43
N GLU A 196 6.72 -14.01 -39.03
CA GLU A 196 5.66 -14.60 -39.88
C GLU A 196 4.37 -14.78 -39.06
N GLU A 197 3.32 -14.12 -39.55
CA GLU A 197 1.92 -14.54 -39.64
C GLU A 197 1.44 -15.77 -38.82
N VAL A 198 0.40 -15.59 -38.01
CA VAL A 198 -0.92 -16.23 -38.23
C VAL A 198 -1.97 -15.86 -37.16
N SER A 199 -3.09 -15.37 -37.68
CA SER A 199 -4.47 -15.52 -37.20
C SER A 199 -4.94 -14.76 -35.95
N GLY A 200 -5.61 -13.63 -36.22
CA GLY A 200 -7.00 -13.47 -35.80
C GLY A 200 -7.29 -12.36 -34.80
N THR A 201 -7.41 -11.10 -35.28
CA THR A 201 -8.42 -10.09 -34.89
C THR A 201 -8.13 -8.78 -35.63
N PRO A 202 -9.13 -7.97 -36.03
CA PRO A 202 -8.88 -6.77 -36.82
C PRO A 202 -8.21 -5.71 -35.94
N SER A 203 -6.93 -5.44 -36.21
CA SER A 203 -6.19 -4.33 -35.63
C SER A 203 -6.87 -3.02 -36.04
N ARG A 204 -7.41 -2.27 -35.07
CA ARG A 204 -7.63 -0.84 -35.27
C ARG A 204 -6.26 -0.19 -35.49
N GLY A 205 -6.09 0.49 -36.63
CA GLY A 205 -4.93 1.34 -36.88
C GLY A 205 -4.83 2.49 -35.84
N PRO A 206 -3.75 3.30 -35.90
CA PRO A 206 -3.61 4.46 -35.03
C PRO A 206 -4.86 5.35 -35.14
N LEU A 207 -5.45 5.69 -33.98
CA LEU A 207 -6.69 6.45 -33.90
C LEU A 207 -6.55 7.78 -34.62
N SER A 208 -7.56 8.15 -35.42
CA SER A 208 -7.58 9.44 -36.11
C SER A 208 -7.62 10.60 -35.10
N GLU A 209 -7.15 11.78 -35.49
CA GLU A 209 -7.16 12.99 -34.64
C GLU A 209 -8.55 13.30 -34.06
N ALA A 210 -9.62 12.98 -34.80
CA ALA A 210 -11.00 13.11 -34.35
C ALA A 210 -11.42 12.10 -33.28
N GLU A 211 -10.85 10.88 -33.30
CA GLU A 211 -11.07 9.88 -32.24
C GLU A 211 -10.24 10.20 -31.00
N LEU A 212 -9.05 10.76 -31.15
CA LEU A 212 -8.23 11.23 -30.02
C LEU A 212 -8.90 12.41 -29.31
N ALA A 213 -9.53 13.32 -30.06
CA ALA A 213 -10.33 14.43 -29.51
C ALA A 213 -11.57 13.96 -28.73
N LEU A 214 -12.01 12.71 -28.87
CA LEU A 214 -13.12 12.17 -28.08
C LEU A 214 -12.72 11.93 -26.62
N PHE A 215 -11.44 11.69 -26.36
CA PHE A 215 -10.89 11.46 -25.02
C PHE A 215 -10.38 12.73 -24.34
N ASP A 216 -10.35 13.86 -25.05
CA ASP A 216 -10.03 15.16 -24.47
C ASP A 216 -11.31 15.77 -23.86
N PRO A 217 -11.41 15.87 -22.52
CA PRO A 217 -12.58 16.42 -21.83
C PRO A 217 -12.82 17.91 -22.13
N PHE A 218 -11.93 18.58 -22.88
CA PHE A 218 -12.10 19.97 -23.34
C PHE A 218 -12.45 20.09 -24.82
N SER A 219 -12.50 19.00 -25.59
CA SER A 219 -12.60 19.07 -27.06
C SER A 219 -14.01 19.31 -27.60
N LYS A 220 -15.06 19.28 -26.76
CA LYS A 220 -16.38 19.76 -27.19
C LYS A 220 -17.01 20.63 -26.12
N GLU A 221 -17.54 21.75 -26.63
CA GLU A 221 -18.39 22.71 -25.92
C GLU A 221 -17.62 23.79 -25.15
N GLY A 222 -17.25 24.84 -25.89
CA GLY A 222 -16.91 26.11 -25.26
C GLY A 222 -18.06 26.54 -24.34
N ASP A 223 -17.72 27.05 -23.15
CA ASP A 223 -18.65 27.46 -22.09
C ASP A 223 -19.94 28.13 -22.63
N PRO A 224 -21.15 27.59 -22.39
CA PRO A 224 -22.38 28.09 -23.00
C PRO A 224 -22.77 29.50 -22.52
N SER A 225 -22.11 30.03 -21.49
CA SER A 225 -22.37 31.38 -20.98
C SER A 225 -21.41 32.41 -21.59
N PRO A 226 -21.87 33.34 -22.43
CA PRO A 226 -21.03 34.41 -22.97
C PRO A 226 -20.47 35.32 -21.86
N ALA A 227 -21.23 35.54 -20.78
CA ALA A 227 -20.80 36.31 -19.62
C ALA A 227 -19.65 35.64 -18.86
N ARG A 228 -19.65 34.30 -18.77
CA ARG A 228 -18.56 33.56 -18.12
C ARG A 228 -17.28 33.59 -18.98
N ARG A 229 -17.39 33.49 -20.30
CA ARG A 229 -16.26 33.65 -21.24
C ARG A 229 -15.62 35.03 -21.13
N GLU A 230 -16.43 36.09 -21.13
CA GLU A 230 -15.96 37.47 -20.93
C GLU A 230 -15.28 37.65 -19.58
N GLY A 231 -15.87 37.09 -18.51
CA GLY A 231 -15.28 37.13 -17.16
C GLY A 231 -13.91 36.46 -17.09
N VAL A 232 -13.74 35.30 -17.74
CA VAL A 232 -12.44 34.59 -17.80
C VAL A 232 -11.43 35.41 -18.61
N LYS A 233 -11.82 35.96 -19.77
CA LYS A 233 -10.93 36.80 -20.59
C LYS A 233 -10.47 38.04 -19.83
N LYS A 234 -11.38 38.72 -19.14
CA LYS A 234 -11.06 39.91 -18.33
C LYS A 234 -10.09 39.58 -17.20
N LYS A 235 -10.32 38.47 -16.51
CA LYS A 235 -9.45 38.01 -15.43
C LYS A 235 -8.08 37.58 -15.95
N ALA A 236 -8.02 36.91 -17.10
CA ALA A 236 -6.76 36.53 -17.75
C ALA A 236 -5.94 37.77 -18.17
N ALA A 237 -6.59 38.79 -18.74
CA ALA A 237 -5.95 40.06 -19.07
C ALA A 237 -5.41 40.79 -17.82
N GLU A 238 -6.15 40.77 -16.72
CA GLU A 238 -5.71 41.36 -15.45
C GLU A 238 -4.49 40.63 -14.86
N TYR A 239 -4.48 39.29 -14.92
CA TYR A 239 -3.32 38.50 -14.49
C TYR A 239 -2.08 38.78 -15.35
N LEU A 240 -2.23 38.88 -16.67
CA LEU A 240 -1.12 39.19 -17.58
C LEU A 240 -0.55 40.57 -17.30
N LYS A 241 -1.42 41.59 -17.16
CA LYS A 241 -0.98 42.96 -16.82
C LYS A 241 -0.23 43.00 -15.49
N ARG A 242 -0.74 42.31 -14.47
CA ARG A 242 -0.08 42.24 -13.16
C ARG A 242 1.27 41.50 -13.24
N ALA A 243 1.37 40.46 -14.08
CA ALA A 243 2.63 39.75 -14.29
C ALA A 243 3.67 40.65 -14.98
N GLU A 244 3.28 41.45 -15.97
CA GLU A 244 4.14 42.45 -16.62
C GLU A 244 4.61 43.52 -15.63
N GLU A 245 3.72 44.05 -14.77
CA GLU A 245 4.08 45.01 -13.72
C GLU A 245 5.11 44.42 -12.74
N ILE A 246 4.92 43.17 -12.30
CA ILE A 246 5.85 42.47 -11.41
C ILE A 246 7.22 42.25 -12.09
N LEU A 247 7.21 41.90 -13.38
CA LEU A 247 8.42 41.72 -14.17
C LEU A 247 9.21 43.04 -14.28
N HIS A 248 8.53 44.13 -14.62
CA HIS A 248 9.16 45.46 -14.71
C HIS A 248 9.74 45.92 -13.37
N LEU A 249 9.04 45.65 -12.26
CA LEU A 249 9.53 45.94 -10.90
C LEU A 249 10.81 45.16 -10.55
N HIS A 250 10.93 43.90 -10.98
CA HIS A 250 12.13 43.09 -10.74
C HIS A 250 13.28 43.48 -11.66
N VAL A 251 13.01 43.76 -12.94
CA VAL A 251 14.04 44.19 -13.90
C VAL A 251 14.64 45.54 -13.48
N SER A 252 13.85 46.44 -12.91
CA SER A 252 14.32 47.76 -12.44
C SER A 252 15.14 47.70 -11.13
N GLN A 253 15.15 46.55 -10.44
CA GLN A 253 15.89 46.35 -9.18
C GLN A 253 17.20 45.57 -9.36
N LEU A 254 17.52 45.14 -10.58
CA LEU A 254 18.80 44.52 -10.89
C LEU A 254 19.86 45.61 -11.09
N PRO A 255 21.00 45.57 -10.37
CA PRO A 255 22.12 46.46 -10.65
C PRO A 255 22.72 46.15 -12.04
N PRO A 256 23.33 47.16 -12.70
CA PRO A 256 23.91 47.02 -14.05
C PRO A 256 25.06 46.03 -14.12
#